data_AF-A0A7K0CU83-F1
#
_entry.id   AF-A0A7K0CU83-F1
#
_cell.length_a   1.000
_cell.length_b   1.000
_cell.length_c   1.000
_cell.angle_alpha   90.00
_cell.angle_beta   90.00
_cell.angle_gamma   90.00
#
_symmetry.space_group_name_H-M   'P 1'
#
loop_
_entity.id
_entity.type
_entity.pdbx_description
1 polymer ?
#
loop_
_entity_poly.entity_id
_entity_poly.type
_entity_poly.pdbx_seq_one_letter_code
_entity_poly.pdbx_strand_id
1 'polypeptide(L)'
;MSSGSAAPEQHPVLMADERMGLNDAVAAAVTRSVGSMPALYLVLVAFTVYAALATWWPPLHRADPYPFQFLLFLNNVVQLVLCLVILVGQRVLSAAADRRSVQTYENTEMVFHQVADLQAHLDRQDRELSRGLSLLESSPHPWIEQHRVQDPPQAADQAVTLNDRIAAWLTTKLGSVWAFYLAAGTQVLWIVLAQTGVQRFDRYPFLFMTFLSSLAQLIFMIVIMVGQDVLGRTGDRRSEQTFLDAQAILHECRRMKERFNAQDRVIDSLTGYVTVQVTERLARAMHDTSERVAHQERVHEAMTTGRAPAEADVLRAWSDLPVRKQDDRRMQARRIGENLAAIGCFMVPAFDAELAANFDDAEVRRLAELEYHHWMQDRIAARFRNLSEQHDLDDAIPLPWVELPDAARLPHLRAARRIPIVVEQAGFQVLRGGPGAV
;
A
#
# COMPACT_ATOMS: atom_id res chain seq x y z
N MET A 1 -10.78 0.93 24.00
CA MET A 1 -9.55 0.15 24.26
C MET A 1 -9.71 -1.21 23.60
N SER A 2 -9.30 -1.34 22.34
CA SER A 2 -9.18 -2.62 21.64
C SER A 2 -7.70 -2.79 21.35
N SER A 3 -7.09 -3.78 21.99
CA SER A 3 -5.67 -4.07 21.92
C SER A 3 -5.36 -4.61 20.52
N GLY A 4 -4.82 -3.75 19.66
CA GLY A 4 -4.22 -4.17 18.41
C GLY A 4 -3.01 -5.06 18.73
N SER A 5 -3.17 -6.36 18.53
CA SER A 5 -2.04 -7.28 18.44
C SER A 5 -1.26 -6.92 17.18
N ALA A 6 -0.25 -6.06 17.33
CA ALA A 6 0.76 -5.87 16.29
C ALA A 6 1.40 -7.24 16.03
N ALA A 7 1.08 -7.83 14.88
CA ALA A 7 1.83 -8.97 14.37
C ALA A 7 3.31 -8.57 14.34
N PRO A 8 4.24 -9.41 14.79
CA PRO A 8 5.65 -9.08 14.77
C PRO A 8 6.03 -8.78 13.32
N GLU A 9 6.58 -7.59 13.05
CA GLU A 9 7.16 -7.28 11.76
C GLU A 9 8.30 -8.28 11.53
N GLN A 10 8.03 -9.31 10.71
CA GLN A 10 9.04 -10.24 10.26
C GLN A 10 9.97 -9.48 9.33
N HIS A 11 11.09 -9.02 9.88
CA HIS A 11 12.18 -8.49 9.10
C HIS A 11 12.56 -9.50 7.99
N PRO A 12 12.86 -9.04 6.76
CA PRO A 12 13.40 -9.92 5.75
C PRO A 12 14.72 -10.49 6.28
N VAL A 13 14.74 -11.78 6.58
CA VAL A 13 15.93 -12.49 7.02
C VAL A 13 16.97 -12.39 5.91
N LEU A 14 17.91 -11.46 6.08
CA LEU A 14 19.11 -11.38 5.25
C LEU A 14 19.95 -12.61 5.53
N MET A 15 20.67 -13.10 4.50
CA MET A 15 21.56 -14.28 4.49
C MET A 15 22.58 -14.37 5.66
N ALA A 16 22.65 -13.36 6.52
CA ALA A 16 23.53 -13.26 7.66
C ALA A 16 23.07 -14.07 8.89
N ASP A 17 21.78 -14.38 9.02
CA ASP A 17 21.25 -14.97 10.27
C ASP A 17 21.33 -16.50 10.36
N GLU A 18 21.66 -17.20 9.28
CA GLU A 18 21.79 -18.65 9.29
C GLU A 18 23.26 -19.08 9.20
N ARG A 19 23.69 -19.87 10.19
CA ARG A 19 25.02 -20.47 10.27
C ARG A 19 25.26 -21.42 9.10
N MET A 20 25.64 -20.89 7.95
CA MET A 20 26.35 -21.66 6.95
C MET A 20 27.58 -22.25 7.64
N GLY A 21 27.82 -23.55 7.51
CA GLY A 21 29.09 -24.13 7.95
C GLY A 21 30.22 -23.36 7.29
N LEU A 22 31.32 -23.09 8.01
CA LEU A 22 32.49 -22.35 7.49
C LEU A 22 32.90 -22.84 6.09
N ASN A 23 32.83 -24.16 5.86
CA ASN A 23 33.15 -24.80 4.59
C ASN A 23 32.16 -24.46 3.46
N ASP A 24 30.86 -24.38 3.76
CA ASP A 24 29.81 -24.06 2.78
C ASP A 24 29.87 -22.58 2.38
N ALA A 25 30.16 -21.69 3.35
CA ALA A 25 30.36 -20.28 3.11
C ALA A 25 31.59 -20.02 2.22
N VAL A 26 32.71 -20.72 2.50
CA VAL A 26 33.92 -20.66 1.67
C VAL A 26 33.65 -21.21 0.27
N ALA A 27 32.99 -22.36 0.14
CA ALA A 27 32.67 -22.94 -1.15
C ALA A 27 31.77 -22.03 -1.99
N ALA A 28 30.75 -21.42 -1.39
CA ALA A 28 29.88 -20.45 -2.05
C ALA A 28 30.64 -19.17 -2.46
N ALA A 29 31.51 -18.63 -1.60
CA ALA A 29 32.31 -17.45 -1.91
C ALA A 29 33.29 -17.71 -3.07
N VAL A 30 34.01 -18.83 -3.03
CA VAL A 30 34.93 -19.22 -4.11
C VAL A 30 34.16 -19.45 -5.40
N THR A 31 33.01 -20.11 -5.36
CA THR A 31 32.16 -20.32 -6.56
C THR A 31 31.72 -19.01 -7.19
N ARG A 32 31.30 -18.01 -6.38
CA ARG A 32 30.96 -16.67 -6.89
C ARG A 32 32.18 -15.94 -7.47
N SER A 33 33.33 -16.04 -6.80
CA SER A 33 34.57 -15.40 -7.25
C SER A 33 35.05 -15.98 -8.58
N VAL A 34 35.06 -17.30 -8.69
CA VAL A 34 35.53 -18.03 -9.89
C VAL A 34 34.56 -17.88 -11.05
N GLY A 35 33.25 -17.85 -10.79
CA GLY A 35 32.22 -17.62 -11.81
C GLY A 35 32.15 -16.18 -12.33
N SER A 36 33.05 -15.28 -11.90
CA SER A 36 33.05 -13.88 -12.30
C SER A 36 33.88 -13.61 -13.56
N MET A 37 33.46 -12.65 -14.38
CA MET A 37 34.21 -12.23 -15.57
C MET A 37 35.65 -11.75 -15.26
N PRO A 38 35.93 -11.00 -14.16
CA PRO A 38 37.30 -10.63 -13.79
C PRO A 38 38.21 -11.82 -13.51
N ALA A 39 37.70 -12.88 -12.87
CA ALA A 39 38.49 -14.07 -12.59
C ALA A 39 38.92 -14.78 -13.88
N LEU A 40 38.03 -14.83 -14.88
CA LEU A 40 38.36 -15.36 -16.21
C LEU A 40 39.51 -14.58 -16.85
N TYR A 41 39.44 -13.24 -16.85
CA TYR A 41 40.50 -12.41 -17.43
C TYR A 41 41.83 -12.59 -16.69
N LEU A 42 41.81 -12.67 -15.35
CA LEU A 42 43.01 -12.90 -14.55
C LEU A 42 43.68 -14.22 -14.91
N VAL A 43 42.91 -15.31 -14.98
CA VAL A 43 43.44 -16.64 -15.35
C VAL A 43 43.99 -16.63 -16.78
N LEU A 44 43.27 -16.03 -17.73
CA LEU A 44 43.72 -15.94 -19.12
C LEU A 44 45.04 -15.17 -19.23
N VAL A 45 45.14 -14.02 -18.58
CA VAL A 45 46.39 -13.23 -18.53
C VAL A 45 47.52 -14.02 -17.88
N ALA A 46 47.27 -14.69 -16.75
CA ALA A 46 48.28 -15.50 -16.07
C ALA A 46 48.81 -16.64 -16.96
N PHE A 47 47.91 -17.35 -17.66
CA PHE A 47 48.29 -18.41 -18.60
C PHE A 47 49.07 -17.86 -19.80
N THR A 48 48.64 -16.75 -20.40
CA THR A 48 49.34 -16.12 -21.52
C THR A 48 50.73 -15.63 -21.12
N VAL A 49 50.85 -14.98 -19.95
CA VAL A 49 52.13 -14.50 -19.41
C VAL A 49 53.07 -15.67 -19.12
N TYR A 50 52.58 -16.74 -18.49
CA TYR A 50 53.39 -17.93 -18.22
C TYR A 50 53.84 -18.61 -19.52
N ALA A 51 52.95 -18.76 -20.51
CA ALA A 51 53.30 -19.35 -21.80
C ALA A 51 54.35 -18.51 -22.56
N ALA A 52 54.25 -17.18 -22.51
CA ALA A 52 55.23 -16.27 -23.09
C ALA A 52 56.59 -16.37 -22.38
N LEU A 53 56.61 -16.39 -21.04
CA LEU A 53 57.80 -16.62 -20.23
C LEU A 53 58.43 -17.98 -20.54
N ALA A 54 57.65 -19.05 -20.59
CA ALA A 54 58.16 -20.38 -20.92
C ALA A 54 58.80 -20.40 -22.31
N THR A 55 58.19 -19.75 -23.31
CA THR A 55 58.70 -19.76 -24.69
C THR A 55 59.95 -18.91 -24.88
N TRP A 56 60.04 -17.75 -24.22
CA TRP A 56 61.09 -16.75 -24.50
C TRP A 56 62.13 -16.57 -23.39
N TRP A 57 61.95 -17.16 -22.21
CA TRP A 57 62.83 -16.98 -21.05
C TRP A 57 63.64 -18.26 -20.72
N PRO A 58 64.91 -18.36 -21.14
CA PRO A 58 65.76 -19.53 -20.93
C PRO A 58 65.98 -19.96 -19.46
N PRO A 59 66.00 -19.07 -18.45
CA PRO A 59 66.13 -19.48 -17.05
C PRO A 59 65.00 -20.40 -16.57
N LEU A 60 63.80 -20.30 -17.12
CA LEU A 60 62.67 -21.11 -16.69
C LEU A 60 62.91 -22.59 -17.02
N HIS A 61 63.47 -22.88 -18.20
CA HIS A 61 63.84 -24.23 -18.62
C HIS A 61 64.97 -24.85 -17.79
N ARG A 62 65.76 -24.04 -17.07
CA ARG A 62 66.78 -24.55 -16.13
C ARG A 62 66.17 -24.99 -14.81
N ALA A 63 65.07 -24.36 -14.39
CA ALA A 63 64.35 -24.70 -13.17
C ALA A 63 63.36 -25.85 -13.40
N ASP A 64 62.68 -25.87 -14.55
CA ASP A 64 61.78 -26.94 -14.96
C ASP A 64 62.11 -27.38 -16.39
N PRO A 65 62.64 -28.60 -16.59
CA PRO A 65 62.92 -29.15 -17.92
C PRO A 65 61.68 -29.29 -18.82
N TYR A 66 60.46 -29.35 -18.26
CA TYR A 66 59.22 -29.58 -18.98
C TYR A 66 58.09 -28.61 -18.52
N PRO A 67 58.25 -27.29 -18.75
CA PRO A 67 57.37 -26.26 -18.19
C PRO A 67 55.91 -26.37 -18.65
N PHE A 68 55.67 -26.88 -19.86
CA PHE A 68 54.33 -27.11 -20.41
C PHE A 68 53.63 -28.32 -19.77
N GLN A 69 54.37 -29.38 -19.48
CA GLN A 69 53.80 -30.59 -18.89
C GLN A 69 53.44 -30.37 -17.42
N PHE A 70 54.26 -29.61 -16.70
CA PHE A 70 53.94 -29.14 -15.36
C PHE A 70 52.70 -28.22 -15.35
N LEU A 71 52.60 -27.30 -16.30
CA LEU A 71 51.42 -26.41 -16.43
C LEU A 71 50.14 -27.23 -16.68
N LEU A 72 50.17 -28.21 -17.59
CA LEU A 72 49.04 -29.11 -17.85
C LEU A 72 48.63 -29.89 -16.60
N PHE A 73 49.61 -30.40 -15.86
CA PHE A 73 49.39 -31.08 -14.59
C PHE A 73 48.74 -30.15 -13.55
N LEU A 74 49.30 -28.95 -13.36
CA LEU A 74 48.78 -27.95 -12.42
C LEU A 74 47.36 -27.53 -12.78
N ASN A 75 47.10 -27.27 -14.07
CA ASN A 75 45.76 -26.98 -14.57
C ASN A 75 44.79 -28.12 -14.23
N ASN A 76 45.20 -29.37 -14.48
CA ASN A 76 44.37 -30.52 -14.23
C ASN A 76 44.05 -30.70 -12.72
N VAL A 77 45.04 -30.47 -11.86
CA VAL A 77 44.84 -30.48 -10.40
C VAL A 77 43.84 -29.40 -9.98
N VAL A 78 44.12 -28.15 -10.35
CA VAL A 78 43.29 -26.99 -9.99
C VAL A 78 41.87 -27.14 -10.54
N GLN A 79 41.71 -27.59 -11.79
CA GLN A 79 40.40 -27.77 -12.42
C GLN A 79 39.56 -28.83 -11.71
N LEU A 80 40.13 -29.96 -11.30
CA LEU A 80 39.38 -30.99 -10.57
C LEU A 80 38.88 -30.45 -9.22
N VAL A 81 39.76 -29.77 -8.48
CA VAL A 81 39.45 -29.12 -7.20
C VAL A 81 38.36 -28.06 -7.42
N LEU A 82 38.48 -27.25 -8.46
CA LEU A 82 37.53 -26.21 -8.81
C LEU A 82 36.15 -26.76 -9.17
N CYS A 83 36.08 -27.83 -9.97
CA CYS A 83 34.82 -28.50 -10.30
C CYS A 83 34.08 -28.96 -9.03
N LEU A 84 34.80 -29.54 -8.06
CA LEU A 84 34.22 -29.98 -6.79
C LEU A 84 33.75 -28.79 -5.93
N VAL A 85 34.56 -27.72 -5.85
CA VAL A 85 34.17 -26.50 -5.12
C VAL A 85 32.93 -25.86 -5.73
N ILE A 86 32.86 -25.77 -7.07
CA ILE A 86 31.71 -25.24 -7.80
C ILE A 86 30.47 -26.10 -7.52
N LEU A 87 30.60 -27.42 -7.56
CA LEU A 87 29.48 -28.34 -7.31
C LEU A 87 28.93 -28.19 -5.87
N VAL A 88 29.82 -28.10 -4.87
CA VAL A 88 29.44 -27.82 -3.48
C VAL A 88 28.78 -26.44 -3.38
N GLY A 89 29.40 -25.41 -3.97
CA GLY A 89 28.89 -24.04 -3.92
C GLY A 89 27.51 -23.89 -4.59
N GLN A 90 27.28 -24.54 -5.73
CA GLN A 90 25.98 -24.55 -6.41
C GLN A 90 24.89 -25.17 -5.55
N ARG A 91 25.18 -26.29 -4.87
CA ARG A 91 24.23 -26.93 -3.94
C ARG A 91 23.88 -26.01 -2.78
N VAL A 92 24.86 -25.35 -2.16
CA VAL A 92 24.64 -24.41 -1.06
C VAL A 92 23.80 -23.21 -1.53
N LEU A 93 24.15 -22.63 -2.68
CA LEU A 93 23.40 -21.51 -3.27
C LEU A 93 21.97 -21.91 -3.64
N SER A 94 21.76 -23.12 -4.17
CA SER A 94 20.43 -23.66 -4.47
C SER A 94 19.59 -23.87 -3.21
N ALA A 95 20.15 -24.51 -2.18
CA ALA A 95 19.42 -24.71 -0.92
C ALA A 95 19.01 -23.38 -0.27
N ALA A 96 19.88 -22.37 -0.31
CA ALA A 96 19.55 -21.03 0.15
C ALA A 96 18.51 -20.33 -0.75
N ALA A 97 18.54 -20.57 -2.06
CA ALA A 97 17.53 -20.07 -2.96
C ALA A 97 16.16 -20.72 -2.72
N ASP A 98 16.10 -22.02 -2.40
CA ASP A 98 14.87 -22.75 -2.12
C ASP A 98 14.23 -22.30 -0.81
N ARG A 99 15.03 -22.07 0.25
CA ARG A 99 14.51 -21.46 1.49
C ARG A 99 13.90 -20.08 1.24
N ARG A 100 14.59 -19.24 0.46
CA ARG A 100 14.07 -17.92 0.08
C ARG A 100 12.75 -18.01 -0.68
N SER A 101 12.57 -19.00 -1.56
CA SER A 101 11.29 -19.14 -2.27
C SER A 101 10.15 -19.58 -1.37
N VAL A 102 10.40 -20.46 -0.40
CA VAL A 102 9.40 -20.82 0.61
C VAL A 102 8.98 -19.58 1.39
N GLN A 103 9.94 -18.77 1.83
CA GLN A 103 9.63 -17.53 2.54
C GLN A 103 8.86 -16.52 1.65
N THR A 104 9.23 -16.37 0.37
CA THR A 104 8.47 -15.52 -0.56
C THR A 104 7.04 -16.01 -0.73
N TYR A 105 6.84 -17.32 -0.82
CA TYR A 105 5.51 -17.93 -0.91
C TYR A 105 4.67 -17.62 0.33
N GLU A 106 5.20 -17.88 1.53
CA GLU A 106 4.51 -17.58 2.80
C GLU A 106 4.16 -16.08 2.91
N ASN A 107 5.08 -15.20 2.50
CA ASN A 107 4.81 -13.76 2.47
C ASN A 107 3.68 -13.38 1.51
N THR A 108 3.66 -13.97 0.32
CA THR A 108 2.58 -13.76 -0.66
C THR A 108 1.24 -14.28 -0.13
N GLU A 109 1.24 -15.44 0.54
CA GLU A 109 0.04 -16.00 1.16
C GLU A 109 -0.52 -15.07 2.25
N MET A 110 0.35 -14.48 3.08
CA MET A 110 -0.06 -13.46 4.05
C MET A 110 -0.70 -12.24 3.38
N VAL A 111 -0.17 -11.78 2.25
CA VAL A 111 -0.77 -10.67 1.47
C VAL A 111 -2.15 -11.07 0.96
N PHE A 112 -2.31 -12.27 0.41
CA PHE A 112 -3.62 -12.75 -0.04
C PHE A 112 -4.64 -12.85 1.09
N HIS A 113 -4.22 -13.29 2.30
CA HIS A 113 -5.08 -13.31 3.47
C HIS A 113 -5.56 -11.90 3.84
N GLN A 114 -4.65 -10.92 3.87
CA GLN A 114 -5.01 -9.53 4.18
C GLN A 114 -5.95 -8.93 3.14
N VAL A 115 -5.71 -9.19 1.85
CA VAL A 115 -6.61 -8.74 0.77
C VAL A 115 -8.00 -9.34 0.95
N ALA A 116 -8.10 -10.63 1.26
CA ALA A 116 -9.38 -11.29 1.51
C ALA A 116 -10.12 -10.70 2.72
N ASP A 117 -9.41 -10.40 3.82
CA ASP A 117 -9.99 -9.76 5.00
C ASP A 117 -10.53 -8.36 4.70
N LEU A 118 -9.76 -7.56 3.95
CA LEU A 118 -10.18 -6.23 3.50
C LEU A 118 -11.44 -6.31 2.62
N GLN A 119 -11.48 -7.25 1.68
CA GLN A 119 -12.66 -7.47 0.84
C GLN A 119 -13.88 -7.88 1.66
N ALA A 120 -13.73 -8.80 2.61
CA ALA A 120 -14.82 -9.20 3.50
C ALA A 120 -15.31 -8.06 4.40
N HIS A 121 -14.44 -7.10 4.73
CA HIS A 121 -14.84 -5.88 5.42
C HIS A 121 -15.66 -4.95 4.49
N LEU A 122 -15.20 -4.74 3.26
CA LEU A 122 -15.91 -3.94 2.26
C LEU A 122 -17.27 -4.54 1.91
N ASP A 123 -17.36 -5.85 1.74
CA ASP A 123 -18.64 -6.55 1.47
C ASP A 123 -19.63 -6.42 2.65
N ARG A 124 -19.14 -6.25 3.88
CA ARG A 124 -20.01 -5.95 5.03
C ARG A 124 -20.52 -4.52 4.98
N GLN A 125 -19.65 -3.54 4.70
CA GLN A 125 -20.05 -2.14 4.52
C GLN A 125 -21.01 -1.97 3.36
N ASP A 126 -20.72 -2.60 2.22
CA ASP A 126 -21.61 -2.63 1.06
C ASP A 126 -22.96 -3.20 1.46
N ARG A 127 -23.05 -4.27 2.27
CA ARG A 127 -24.32 -4.81 2.76
C ARG A 127 -25.11 -3.86 3.66
N GLU A 128 -24.43 -3.10 4.51
CA GLU A 128 -25.08 -2.08 5.35
C GLU A 128 -25.58 -0.89 4.53
N LEU A 129 -24.80 -0.46 3.53
CA LEU A 129 -25.20 0.57 2.56
C LEU A 129 -26.28 0.06 1.57
N SER A 130 -26.29 -1.24 1.26
CA SER A 130 -27.07 -1.83 0.15
C SER A 130 -28.44 -2.39 0.51
N ARG A 131 -29.13 -1.86 1.54
CA ARG A 131 -30.61 -1.92 1.52
C ARG A 131 -31.22 -1.32 0.24
N GLY A 132 -30.44 -0.73 -0.69
CA GLY A 132 -30.87 -0.38 -2.05
C GLY A 132 -29.91 -0.66 -3.24
N LEU A 133 -28.73 -1.30 -3.09
CA LEU A 133 -27.73 -1.38 -4.17
C LEU A 133 -26.97 -2.72 -4.19
N SER A 134 -27.51 -3.72 -4.89
CA SER A 134 -26.80 -4.96 -5.25
C SER A 134 -25.69 -4.65 -6.27
N LEU A 135 -24.56 -4.12 -5.81
CA LEU A 135 -23.40 -3.86 -6.66
C LEU A 135 -22.49 -5.10 -6.72
N LEU A 136 -22.70 -5.88 -7.78
CA LEU A 136 -21.78 -6.85 -8.37
C LEU A 136 -21.34 -8.03 -7.48
N GLU A 137 -22.09 -9.13 -7.61
CA GLU A 137 -21.58 -10.49 -7.35
C GLU A 137 -20.25 -10.65 -8.11
N SER A 138 -19.14 -10.82 -7.40
CA SER A 138 -17.82 -10.94 -8.03
C SER A 138 -17.01 -12.04 -7.36
N SER A 139 -16.56 -12.98 -8.18
CA SER A 139 -15.73 -14.12 -7.78
C SER A 139 -14.26 -13.70 -7.70
N PRO A 140 -13.47 -14.25 -6.76
CA PRO A 140 -12.02 -14.02 -6.67
C PRO A 140 -11.28 -14.36 -7.97
N HIS A 141 -10.08 -13.80 -8.17
CA HIS A 141 -9.23 -14.19 -9.28
C HIS A 141 -8.88 -15.71 -9.21
N PRO A 142 -9.00 -16.48 -10.31
CA PRO A 142 -8.85 -17.94 -10.30
C PRO A 142 -7.47 -18.42 -9.84
N TRP A 143 -6.44 -17.59 -10.01
CA TRP A 143 -5.09 -17.89 -9.50
C TRP A 143 -5.03 -18.00 -7.97
N ILE A 144 -5.84 -17.25 -7.22
CA ILE A 144 -5.78 -17.24 -5.75
C ILE A 144 -6.20 -18.62 -5.19
N GLU A 145 -7.21 -19.24 -5.80
CA GLU A 145 -7.64 -20.60 -5.43
C GLU A 145 -6.61 -21.64 -5.85
N GLN A 146 -6.00 -21.50 -7.04
CA GLN A 146 -4.96 -22.40 -7.52
C GLN A 146 -3.66 -22.30 -6.70
N HIS A 147 -3.29 -21.09 -6.28
CA HIS A 147 -2.10 -20.83 -5.47
C HIS A 147 -2.20 -21.45 -4.08
N ARG A 148 -3.40 -21.45 -3.46
CA ARG A 148 -3.65 -22.11 -2.16
C ARG A 148 -3.47 -23.64 -2.19
N VAL A 149 -3.50 -24.25 -3.36
CA VAL A 149 -3.39 -25.72 -3.52
C VAL A 149 -1.98 -26.13 -3.96
N GLN A 150 -1.18 -25.20 -4.49
CA GLN A 150 0.15 -25.48 -5.03
C GLN A 150 1.25 -25.09 -4.03
N ASP A 151 2.10 -26.06 -3.70
CA ASP A 151 3.31 -25.85 -2.89
C ASP A 151 4.35 -24.97 -3.63
N PRO A 152 5.24 -24.27 -2.90
CA PRO A 152 6.32 -23.50 -3.50
C PRO A 152 7.28 -24.39 -4.32
N PRO A 153 7.69 -23.98 -5.54
CA PRO A 153 8.54 -24.77 -6.42
C PRO A 153 9.94 -24.88 -5.84
N GLN A 154 10.30 -26.09 -5.43
CA GLN A 154 11.62 -26.44 -4.91
C GLN A 154 12.42 -27.29 -5.91
N ALA A 155 13.74 -27.29 -5.77
CA ALA A 155 14.60 -28.08 -6.65
C ALA A 155 14.41 -29.59 -6.50
N ALA A 156 13.98 -30.07 -5.33
CA ALA A 156 13.71 -31.48 -5.06
C ALA A 156 12.51 -32.01 -5.87
N ASP A 157 11.46 -31.20 -6.01
CA ASP A 157 10.21 -31.59 -6.68
C ASP A 157 10.38 -31.67 -8.19
N GLN A 158 11.37 -30.95 -8.72
CA GLN A 158 11.65 -30.90 -10.16
C GLN A 158 12.48 -32.08 -10.66
N ALA A 159 13.00 -32.94 -9.77
CA ALA A 159 13.63 -34.21 -10.13
C ALA A 159 12.56 -35.27 -10.49
N VAL A 160 11.75 -34.99 -11.51
CA VAL A 160 10.62 -35.82 -11.93
C VAL A 160 11.09 -37.02 -12.76
N THR A 161 12.09 -36.81 -13.63
CA THR A 161 12.63 -37.88 -14.49
C THR A 161 13.63 -38.75 -13.72
N LEU A 162 13.74 -40.03 -14.08
CA LEU A 162 14.80 -40.91 -13.57
C LEU A 162 16.19 -40.29 -13.76
N ASN A 163 16.45 -39.64 -14.89
CA ASN A 163 17.72 -38.96 -15.17
C ASN A 163 17.97 -37.77 -14.22
N ASP A 164 16.93 -36.98 -13.92
CA ASP A 164 17.04 -35.83 -13.01
C ASP A 164 17.31 -36.30 -11.58
N ARG A 165 16.70 -37.42 -11.17
CA ARG A 165 16.94 -38.04 -9.85
C ARG A 165 18.35 -38.58 -9.72
N ILE A 166 18.85 -39.24 -10.76
CA ILE A 166 20.24 -39.73 -10.81
C ILE A 166 21.19 -38.55 -10.75
N ALA A 167 20.93 -37.48 -11.51
CA ALA A 167 21.74 -36.28 -11.49
C ALA A 167 21.74 -35.60 -10.12
N ALA A 168 20.57 -35.41 -9.49
CA ALA A 168 20.45 -34.85 -8.16
C ALA A 168 21.17 -35.69 -7.09
N TRP A 169 21.05 -37.03 -7.17
CA TRP A 169 21.77 -37.94 -6.30
C TRP A 169 23.29 -37.84 -6.49
N LEU A 170 23.75 -37.82 -7.74
CA LEU A 170 25.17 -37.76 -8.10
C LEU A 170 25.78 -36.42 -7.68
N THR A 171 25.10 -35.31 -7.94
CA THR A 171 25.44 -33.96 -7.45
C THR A 171 25.51 -33.93 -5.93
N THR A 172 24.60 -34.60 -5.22
CA THR A 172 24.62 -34.63 -3.75
C THR A 172 25.80 -35.43 -3.19
N LYS A 173 26.13 -36.58 -3.80
CA LYS A 173 27.26 -37.42 -3.37
C LYS A 173 28.61 -36.80 -3.73
N LEU A 174 28.75 -36.33 -4.97
CA LEU A 174 29.97 -35.71 -5.49
C LEU A 174 30.17 -34.29 -4.97
N GLY A 175 29.10 -33.54 -4.71
CA GLY A 175 29.12 -32.21 -4.12
C GLY A 175 29.14 -32.24 -2.59
N SER A 176 29.69 -33.30 -1.99
CA SER A 176 29.94 -33.36 -0.56
C SER A 176 31.31 -32.77 -0.23
N VAL A 177 31.42 -32.07 0.89
CA VAL A 177 32.70 -31.52 1.37
C VAL A 177 33.76 -32.63 1.52
N TRP A 178 33.33 -33.85 1.88
CA TRP A 178 34.20 -35.03 1.92
C TRP A 178 34.73 -35.45 0.55
N ALA A 179 33.93 -35.38 -0.52
CA ALA A 179 34.40 -35.68 -1.87
C ALA A 179 35.48 -34.69 -2.32
N PHE A 180 35.35 -33.41 -1.95
CA PHE A 180 36.40 -32.41 -2.15
C PHE A 180 37.70 -32.79 -1.43
N TYR A 181 37.64 -33.08 -0.12
CA TYR A 181 38.83 -33.45 0.64
C TYR A 181 39.44 -34.77 0.18
N LEU A 182 38.62 -35.73 -0.27
CA LEU A 182 39.09 -37.00 -0.82
C LEU A 182 39.83 -36.79 -2.13
N ALA A 183 39.30 -35.97 -3.04
CA ALA A 183 39.97 -35.68 -4.31
C ALA A 183 41.26 -34.89 -4.10
N ALA A 184 41.22 -33.80 -3.32
CA ALA A 184 42.39 -32.99 -3.01
C ALA A 184 43.45 -33.81 -2.25
N GLY A 185 43.03 -34.59 -1.26
CA GLY A 185 43.90 -35.47 -0.48
C GLY A 185 44.53 -36.56 -1.33
N THR A 186 43.78 -37.17 -2.26
CA THR A 186 44.32 -38.17 -3.19
C THR A 186 45.36 -37.55 -4.12
N GLN A 187 45.14 -36.32 -4.61
CA GLN A 187 46.12 -35.61 -5.45
C GLN A 187 47.41 -35.28 -4.69
N VAL A 188 47.29 -34.72 -3.48
CA VAL A 188 48.45 -34.41 -2.64
C VAL A 188 49.22 -35.68 -2.26
N LEU A 189 48.49 -36.73 -1.86
CA LEU A 189 49.08 -38.03 -1.52
C LEU A 189 49.84 -38.61 -2.72
N TRP A 190 49.29 -38.51 -3.93
CA TRP A 190 49.95 -38.97 -5.15
C TRP A 190 51.24 -38.19 -5.45
N ILE A 191 51.21 -36.86 -5.28
CA ILE A 191 52.40 -36.00 -5.46
C ILE A 191 53.50 -36.40 -4.47
N VAL A 192 53.16 -36.62 -3.20
CA VAL A 192 54.12 -37.02 -2.16
C VAL A 192 54.70 -38.41 -2.43
N LEU A 193 53.87 -39.38 -2.84
CA LEU A 193 54.31 -40.73 -3.20
C LEU A 193 55.22 -40.75 -4.43
N ALA A 194 54.94 -39.90 -5.42
CA ALA A 194 55.80 -39.71 -6.58
C ALA A 194 57.16 -39.12 -6.20
N GLN A 195 57.17 -38.11 -5.31
CA GLN A 195 58.41 -37.44 -4.91
C GLN A 195 59.29 -38.27 -3.97
N THR A 196 58.69 -39.17 -3.18
CA THR A 196 59.41 -40.12 -2.30
C THR A 196 59.91 -41.37 -3.04
N GLY A 197 59.61 -41.52 -4.34
CA GLY A 197 60.15 -42.60 -5.19
C GLY A 197 59.61 -44.00 -4.88
N VAL A 198 58.52 -44.09 -4.12
CA VAL A 198 57.92 -45.36 -3.68
C VAL A 198 57.11 -46.03 -4.80
N GLN A 199 56.54 -45.26 -5.72
CA GLN A 199 55.76 -45.79 -6.85
C GLN A 199 56.69 -46.34 -7.96
N ARG A 200 56.85 -47.67 -8.00
CA ARG A 200 57.49 -48.40 -9.12
C ARG A 200 56.52 -48.83 -10.23
N PHE A 201 55.22 -48.74 -9.98
CA PHE A 201 54.17 -49.21 -10.91
C PHE A 201 53.93 -48.25 -12.08
N ASP A 202 54.17 -46.96 -11.88
CA ASP A 202 54.00 -45.94 -12.91
C ASP A 202 55.37 -45.46 -13.43
N ARG A 203 55.67 -45.75 -14.70
CA ARG A 203 56.92 -45.33 -15.35
C ARG A 203 56.95 -43.81 -15.59
N TYR A 204 55.80 -43.13 -15.51
CA TYR A 204 55.66 -41.67 -15.55
C TYR A 204 54.59 -41.21 -14.54
N PRO A 205 54.94 -41.00 -13.25
CA PRO A 205 53.99 -40.81 -12.15
C PRO A 205 52.95 -39.70 -12.34
N PHE A 206 53.18 -38.75 -13.25
CA PHE A 206 52.27 -37.64 -13.54
C PHE A 206 51.30 -37.90 -14.71
N LEU A 207 51.64 -38.77 -15.66
CA LEU A 207 50.82 -38.99 -16.86
C LEU A 207 49.54 -39.79 -16.56
N PHE A 208 49.66 -40.87 -15.78
CA PHE A 208 48.50 -41.68 -15.41
C PHE A 208 47.53 -40.93 -14.49
N MET A 209 48.08 -40.14 -13.56
CA MET A 209 47.30 -39.27 -12.68
C MET A 209 46.52 -38.21 -13.48
N THR A 210 47.18 -37.58 -14.46
CA THR A 210 46.54 -36.61 -15.35
C THR A 210 45.41 -37.28 -16.16
N PHE A 211 45.61 -38.50 -16.64
CA PHE A 211 44.58 -39.27 -17.34
C PHE A 211 43.35 -39.54 -16.45
N LEU A 212 43.57 -40.10 -15.25
CA LEU A 212 42.48 -40.44 -14.33
C LEU A 212 41.70 -39.20 -13.89
N SER A 213 42.40 -38.10 -13.60
CA SER A 213 41.78 -36.84 -13.22
C SER A 213 41.02 -36.19 -14.40
N SER A 214 41.55 -36.26 -15.63
CA SER A 214 40.82 -35.80 -16.82
C SER A 214 39.52 -36.58 -17.06
N LEU A 215 39.53 -37.89 -16.81
CA LEU A 215 38.33 -38.73 -16.88
C LEU A 215 37.31 -38.33 -15.79
N ALA A 216 37.77 -38.10 -14.56
CA ALA A 216 36.92 -37.62 -13.48
C ALA A 216 36.31 -36.24 -13.81
N GLN A 217 37.10 -35.31 -14.37
CA GLN A 217 36.63 -33.99 -14.80
C GLN A 217 35.53 -34.06 -15.85
N LEU A 218 35.65 -34.96 -16.82
CA LEU A 218 34.61 -35.15 -17.82
C LEU A 218 33.27 -35.54 -17.16
N ILE A 219 33.30 -36.44 -16.18
CA ILE A 219 32.13 -36.82 -15.40
C ILE A 219 31.60 -35.62 -14.61
N PHE A 220 32.45 -34.87 -13.92
CA PHE A 220 32.04 -33.67 -13.18
C PHE A 220 31.40 -32.62 -14.10
N MET A 221 31.90 -32.43 -15.32
CA MET A 221 31.34 -31.49 -16.28
C MET A 221 29.90 -31.87 -16.65
N ILE A 222 29.65 -33.16 -16.92
CA ILE A 222 28.29 -33.66 -17.22
C ILE A 222 27.36 -33.43 -16.03
N VAL A 223 27.83 -33.75 -14.82
CA VAL A 223 27.04 -33.59 -13.59
C VAL A 223 26.70 -32.14 -13.31
N ILE A 224 27.67 -31.23 -13.46
CA ILE A 224 27.46 -29.79 -13.28
C ILE A 224 26.47 -29.27 -14.33
N MET A 225 26.62 -29.65 -15.60
CA MET A 225 25.72 -29.20 -16.67
C MET A 225 24.27 -29.64 -16.43
N VAL A 226 24.04 -30.90 -16.09
CA VAL A 226 22.68 -31.40 -15.77
C VAL A 226 22.16 -30.76 -14.49
N GLY A 227 23.03 -30.59 -13.48
CA GLY A 227 22.66 -29.88 -12.25
C GLY A 227 22.19 -28.46 -12.53
N GLN A 228 22.89 -27.72 -13.38
CA GLN A 228 22.52 -26.35 -13.78
C GLN A 228 21.20 -26.29 -14.55
N ASP A 229 20.94 -27.24 -15.45
CA ASP A 229 19.69 -27.32 -16.22
C ASP A 229 18.48 -27.59 -15.31
N VAL A 230 18.61 -28.52 -14.35
CA VAL A 230 17.57 -28.78 -13.34
C VAL A 230 17.32 -27.53 -12.49
N LEU A 231 18.38 -26.87 -12.03
CA LEU A 231 18.27 -25.61 -11.27
C LEU A 231 17.65 -24.48 -12.10
N GLY A 232 17.98 -24.39 -13.39
CA GLY A 232 17.39 -23.40 -14.31
C GLY A 232 15.87 -23.52 -14.38
N ARG A 233 15.34 -24.75 -14.54
CA ARG A 233 13.89 -25.00 -14.55
C ARG A 233 13.19 -24.55 -13.26
N THR A 234 13.85 -24.72 -12.11
CA THR A 234 13.30 -24.30 -10.81
C THR A 234 13.26 -22.79 -10.68
N GLY A 235 14.29 -22.10 -11.20
CA GLY A 235 14.32 -20.64 -11.28
C GLY A 235 13.23 -20.09 -12.20
N ASP A 236 13.02 -20.72 -13.36
CA ASP A 236 12.01 -20.31 -14.33
C ASP A 236 10.59 -20.46 -13.76
N ARG A 237 10.25 -21.61 -13.17
CA ARG A 237 8.94 -21.82 -12.55
C ARG A 237 8.66 -20.87 -11.39
N ARG A 238 9.66 -20.61 -10.56
CA ARG A 238 9.54 -19.64 -9.47
C ARG A 238 9.28 -18.23 -10.00
N SER A 239 9.95 -17.86 -11.09
CA SER A 239 9.74 -16.57 -11.75
C SER A 239 8.34 -16.47 -12.33
N GLU A 240 7.84 -17.54 -12.96
CA GLU A 240 6.46 -17.64 -13.45
C GLU A 240 5.44 -17.50 -12.32
N GLN A 241 5.60 -18.24 -11.22
CA GLN A 241 4.72 -18.15 -10.07
C GLN A 241 4.72 -16.74 -9.46
N THR A 242 5.91 -16.16 -9.25
CA THR A 242 6.04 -14.79 -8.71
C THR A 242 5.33 -13.77 -9.63
N PHE A 243 5.42 -13.96 -10.95
CA PHE A 243 4.73 -13.12 -11.91
C PHE A 243 3.21 -13.28 -11.85
N LEU A 244 2.70 -14.51 -11.71
CA LEU A 244 1.27 -14.78 -11.57
C LEU A 244 0.72 -14.25 -10.24
N ASP A 245 1.49 -14.35 -9.16
CA ASP A 245 1.16 -13.79 -7.84
C ASP A 245 1.01 -12.27 -7.93
N ALA A 246 1.98 -11.59 -8.56
CA ALA A 246 1.93 -10.15 -8.76
C ALA A 246 0.71 -9.72 -9.60
N GLN A 247 0.37 -10.48 -10.64
CA GLN A 247 -0.82 -10.21 -11.45
C GLN A 247 -2.11 -10.38 -10.64
N ALA A 248 -2.23 -11.41 -9.82
CA ALA A 248 -3.40 -11.64 -8.98
C ALA A 248 -3.57 -10.52 -7.94
N ILE A 249 -2.49 -10.13 -7.26
CA ILE A 249 -2.51 -9.00 -6.32
C ILE A 249 -2.95 -7.72 -7.05
N LEU A 250 -2.39 -7.43 -8.22
CA LEU A 250 -2.75 -6.25 -8.99
C LEU A 250 -4.22 -6.26 -9.45
N HIS A 251 -4.73 -7.44 -9.81
CA HIS A 251 -6.14 -7.62 -10.17
C HIS A 251 -7.06 -7.30 -8.99
N GLU A 252 -6.80 -7.89 -7.82
CA GLU A 252 -7.63 -7.63 -6.62
C GLU A 252 -7.54 -6.17 -6.16
N CYS A 253 -6.36 -5.53 -6.27
CA CYS A 253 -6.21 -4.10 -6.00
C CYS A 253 -7.05 -3.23 -6.94
N ARG A 254 -7.07 -3.55 -8.25
CA ARG A 254 -7.91 -2.81 -9.22
C ARG A 254 -9.39 -2.96 -8.90
N ARG A 255 -9.83 -4.18 -8.59
CA ARG A 255 -11.20 -4.49 -8.20
C ARG A 255 -11.63 -3.69 -6.96
N MET A 256 -10.77 -3.65 -5.93
CA MET A 256 -11.02 -2.88 -4.72
C MET A 256 -11.17 -1.39 -5.01
N LYS A 257 -10.30 -0.83 -5.86
CA LYS A 257 -10.38 0.57 -6.30
C LYS A 257 -11.68 0.88 -7.04
N GLU A 258 -12.16 -0.02 -7.90
CA GLU A 258 -13.44 0.15 -8.60
C GLU A 258 -14.62 0.20 -7.64
N ARG A 259 -14.62 -0.65 -6.59
CA ARG A 259 -15.63 -0.61 -5.53
C ARG A 259 -15.61 0.69 -4.74
N PHE A 260 -14.42 1.15 -4.31
CA PHE A 260 -14.30 2.45 -3.63
C PHE A 260 -14.81 3.61 -4.48
N ASN A 261 -14.43 3.66 -5.76
CA ASN A 261 -14.94 4.70 -6.66
C ASN A 261 -16.47 4.65 -6.83
N ALA A 262 -17.09 3.47 -6.74
CA ALA A 262 -18.54 3.33 -6.78
C ALA A 262 -19.18 3.81 -5.47
N GLN A 263 -18.62 3.43 -4.32
CA GLN A 263 -19.07 3.89 -3.00
C GLN A 263 -18.98 5.42 -2.88
N ASP A 264 -17.87 6.02 -3.30
CA ASP A 264 -17.65 7.46 -3.24
C ASP A 264 -18.73 8.24 -4.01
N ARG A 265 -19.14 7.74 -5.20
CA ARG A 265 -20.24 8.35 -5.95
C ARG A 265 -21.58 8.27 -5.23
N VAL A 266 -21.85 7.14 -4.56
CA VAL A 266 -23.08 6.97 -3.78
C VAL A 266 -23.07 7.90 -2.57
N ILE A 267 -21.96 7.98 -1.83
CA ILE A 267 -21.79 8.87 -0.69
C ILE A 267 -21.94 10.33 -1.12
N ASP A 268 -21.33 10.73 -2.23
CA ASP A 268 -21.46 12.09 -2.77
C ASP A 268 -22.92 12.42 -3.12
N SER A 269 -23.62 11.51 -3.81
CA SER A 269 -25.03 11.70 -4.13
C SER A 269 -25.95 11.75 -2.90
N LEU A 270 -25.71 10.89 -1.90
CA LEU A 270 -26.46 10.88 -0.64
C LEU A 270 -26.20 12.16 0.16
N THR A 271 -24.95 12.62 0.21
CA THR A 271 -24.55 13.85 0.89
C THR A 271 -25.20 15.06 0.22
N GLY A 272 -25.19 15.11 -1.11
CA GLY A 272 -25.90 16.13 -1.89
C GLY A 272 -27.41 16.11 -1.62
N TYR A 273 -28.05 14.94 -1.67
CA TYR A 273 -29.48 14.79 -1.39
C TYR A 273 -29.85 15.22 0.03
N VAL A 274 -29.11 14.74 1.04
CA VAL A 274 -29.33 15.09 2.44
C VAL A 274 -29.13 16.59 2.65
N THR A 275 -28.08 17.19 2.11
CA THR A 275 -27.82 18.63 2.23
C THR A 275 -28.97 19.47 1.67
N VAL A 276 -29.48 19.09 0.48
CA VAL A 276 -30.64 19.78 -0.14
C VAL A 276 -31.89 19.62 0.73
N GLN A 277 -32.19 18.41 1.21
CA GLN A 277 -33.37 18.15 2.04
C GLN A 277 -33.30 18.87 3.39
N VAL A 278 -32.14 18.83 4.08
CA VAL A 278 -31.89 19.52 5.35
C VAL A 278 -32.06 21.03 5.15
N THR A 279 -31.43 21.58 4.11
CA THR A 279 -31.54 23.02 3.77
C THR A 279 -33.01 23.42 3.54
N GLU A 280 -33.75 22.64 2.75
CA GLU A 280 -35.15 22.95 2.44
C GLU A 280 -36.05 22.87 3.68
N ARG A 281 -35.87 21.87 4.55
CA ARG A 281 -36.62 21.74 5.81
C ARG A 281 -36.33 22.90 6.76
N LEU A 282 -35.06 23.26 6.91
CA LEU A 282 -34.66 24.41 7.72
C LEU A 282 -35.23 25.72 7.16
N ALA A 283 -35.13 25.93 5.84
CA ALA A 283 -35.65 27.15 5.20
C ALA A 283 -37.17 27.31 5.42
N ARG A 284 -37.93 26.22 5.33
CA ARG A 284 -39.37 26.22 5.63
C ARG A 284 -39.65 26.50 7.10
N ALA A 285 -38.96 25.84 8.03
CA ALA A 285 -39.14 26.07 9.46
C ALA A 285 -38.79 27.52 9.86
N MET A 286 -37.74 28.08 9.26
CA MET A 286 -37.36 29.48 9.42
C MET A 286 -38.44 30.43 8.92
N HIS A 287 -38.99 30.15 7.72
CA HIS A 287 -40.06 30.94 7.12
C HIS A 287 -41.31 30.91 7.98
N ASP A 288 -41.79 29.72 8.34
CA ASP A 288 -42.99 29.55 9.15
C ASP A 288 -42.86 30.25 10.51
N THR A 289 -41.70 30.12 11.17
CA THR A 289 -41.45 30.84 12.43
C THR A 289 -41.42 32.36 12.24
N SER A 290 -40.78 32.83 11.16
CA SER A 290 -40.70 34.27 10.86
C SER A 290 -42.07 34.87 10.53
N GLU A 291 -42.87 34.19 9.71
CA GLU A 291 -44.20 34.67 9.30
C GLU A 291 -45.17 34.67 10.47
N ARG A 292 -45.11 33.68 11.39
CA ARG A 292 -45.93 33.70 12.61
C ARG A 292 -45.67 34.94 13.45
N VAL A 293 -44.40 35.33 13.60
CA VAL A 293 -44.02 36.52 14.36
C VAL A 293 -44.48 37.78 13.64
N ALA A 294 -44.22 37.89 12.34
CA ALA A 294 -44.65 39.04 11.55
C ALA A 294 -46.18 39.18 11.49
N HIS A 295 -46.91 38.06 11.48
CA HIS A 295 -48.36 38.05 11.59
C HIS A 295 -48.84 38.54 12.97
N GLN A 296 -48.24 38.06 14.07
CA GLN A 296 -48.55 38.55 15.41
C GLN A 296 -48.31 40.07 15.55
N GLU A 297 -47.21 40.57 14.99
CA GLU A 297 -46.89 42.01 14.97
C GLU A 297 -47.94 42.81 14.19
N ARG A 298 -48.32 42.35 12.98
CA ARG A 298 -49.36 43.00 12.16
C ARG A 298 -50.72 43.02 12.85
N VAL A 299 -51.12 41.91 13.47
CA VAL A 299 -52.37 41.81 14.23
C VAL A 299 -52.36 42.73 15.44
N HIS A 300 -51.24 42.79 16.18
CA HIS A 300 -51.10 43.68 17.32
C HIS A 300 -51.11 45.17 16.92
N GLU A 301 -50.45 45.53 15.82
CA GLU A 301 -50.48 46.88 15.26
C GLU A 301 -51.90 47.27 14.83
N ALA A 302 -52.62 46.36 14.16
CA ALA A 302 -54.01 46.59 13.77
C ALA A 302 -54.93 46.81 14.98
N MET A 303 -54.73 46.05 16.07
CA MET A 303 -55.49 46.21 17.32
C MET A 303 -55.19 47.54 18.03
N THR A 304 -53.93 48.00 18.01
CA THR A 304 -53.49 49.20 18.74
C THR A 304 -53.76 50.50 17.98
N THR A 305 -53.68 50.47 16.64
CA THR A 305 -53.82 51.66 15.78
C THR A 305 -55.22 51.80 15.16
N GLY A 306 -56.06 50.76 15.23
CA GLY A 306 -57.41 50.75 14.68
C GLY A 306 -57.49 50.72 13.14
N ARG A 307 -56.36 50.60 12.44
CA ARG A 307 -56.29 50.38 10.99
C ARG A 307 -55.79 48.96 10.74
N ALA A 308 -56.64 48.12 10.15
CA ALA A 308 -56.24 46.80 9.67
C ALA A 308 -55.98 46.87 8.16
N PRO A 309 -54.72 46.71 7.71
CA PRO A 309 -54.44 46.39 6.31
C PRO A 309 -55.25 45.16 5.88
N ALA A 310 -55.73 45.11 4.64
CA ALA A 310 -56.56 44.00 4.12
C ALA A 310 -55.89 42.61 4.26
N GLU A 311 -54.56 42.57 4.39
CA GLU A 311 -53.76 41.35 4.50
C GLU A 311 -53.22 41.10 5.93
N ALA A 312 -53.65 41.86 6.94
CA ALA A 312 -53.12 41.77 8.30
C ALA A 312 -53.32 40.38 8.92
N ASP A 313 -54.42 39.71 8.58
CA ASP A 313 -54.80 38.40 9.15
C ASP A 313 -54.26 37.20 8.35
N VAL A 314 -53.56 37.43 7.23
CA VAL A 314 -53.12 36.35 6.33
C VAL A 314 -51.73 35.83 6.72
N LEU A 315 -51.67 34.54 7.06
CA LEU A 315 -50.43 33.75 7.16
C LEU A 315 -50.02 33.30 5.76
N ARG A 316 -48.83 33.72 5.32
CA ARG A 316 -48.30 33.38 3.98
C ARG A 316 -47.60 32.03 4.01
N ALA A 317 -48.07 31.08 3.21
CA ALA A 317 -47.44 29.77 3.10
C ALA A 317 -46.12 29.86 2.32
N TRP A 318 -45.19 28.94 2.59
CA TRP A 318 -43.92 28.82 1.87
C TRP A 318 -44.11 28.74 0.34
N SER A 319 -45.13 28.02 -0.12
CA SER A 319 -45.46 27.85 -1.53
C SER A 319 -45.81 29.16 -2.24
N ASP A 320 -46.32 30.14 -1.50
CA ASP A 320 -46.85 31.37 -2.06
C ASP A 320 -45.76 32.45 -2.21
N LEU A 321 -44.55 32.16 -1.74
CA LEU A 321 -43.42 33.08 -1.83
C LEU A 321 -42.83 33.09 -3.24
N PRO A 322 -42.44 34.28 -3.77
CA PRO A 322 -41.64 34.38 -4.97
C PRO A 322 -40.35 33.55 -4.87
N VAL A 323 -39.94 32.92 -5.96
CA VAL A 323 -38.75 32.03 -6.03
C VAL A 323 -37.51 32.68 -5.43
N ARG A 324 -37.25 33.97 -5.74
CA ARG A 324 -36.13 34.73 -5.19
C ARG A 324 -36.12 34.76 -3.65
N LYS A 325 -37.28 34.94 -3.01
CA LYS A 325 -37.38 34.94 -1.55
C LYS A 325 -37.19 33.53 -0.97
N GLN A 326 -37.63 32.49 -1.67
CA GLN A 326 -37.34 31.11 -1.25
C GLN A 326 -35.84 30.83 -1.32
N ASP A 327 -35.14 31.30 -2.36
CA ASP A 327 -33.69 31.14 -2.51
C ASP A 327 -32.91 31.88 -1.43
N ASP A 328 -33.32 33.11 -1.08
CA ASP A 328 -32.74 33.86 0.03
C ASP A 328 -32.87 33.09 1.36
N ARG A 329 -34.04 32.48 1.60
CA ARG A 329 -34.29 31.66 2.80
C ARG A 329 -33.50 30.35 2.79
N ARG A 330 -33.29 29.72 1.64
CA ARG A 330 -32.41 28.54 1.48
C ARG A 330 -30.96 28.90 1.78
N MET A 331 -30.47 30.05 1.29
CA MET A 331 -29.13 30.52 1.63
C MET A 331 -28.99 30.79 3.12
N GLN A 332 -29.98 31.41 3.74
CA GLN A 332 -30.00 31.65 5.18
C GLN A 332 -29.93 30.33 5.97
N ALA A 333 -30.71 29.33 5.56
CA ALA A 333 -30.73 28.01 6.18
C ALA A 333 -29.38 27.28 6.10
N ARG A 334 -28.63 27.42 4.98
CA ARG A 334 -27.28 26.84 4.86
C ARG A 334 -26.30 27.42 5.88
N ARG A 335 -26.41 28.73 6.15
CA ARG A 335 -25.53 29.44 7.10
C ARG A 335 -25.78 29.05 8.56
N ILE A 336 -26.94 28.47 8.90
CA ILE A 336 -27.23 28.03 10.28
C ILE A 336 -26.14 27.06 10.76
N GLY A 337 -25.72 26.10 9.94
CA GLY A 337 -24.68 25.14 10.32
C GLY A 337 -23.35 25.83 10.62
N GLU A 338 -22.92 26.76 9.77
CA GLU A 338 -21.68 27.55 9.93
C GLU A 338 -21.73 28.45 11.17
N ASN A 339 -22.87 29.12 11.39
CA ASN A 339 -23.08 29.99 12.54
C ASN A 339 -23.07 29.19 13.86
N LEU A 340 -23.67 28.00 13.88
CA LEU A 340 -23.64 27.11 15.04
C LEU A 340 -22.20 26.61 15.32
N ALA A 341 -21.46 26.24 14.28
CA ALA A 341 -20.07 25.80 14.44
C ALA A 341 -19.19 26.90 15.05
N ALA A 342 -19.43 28.17 14.71
CA ALA A 342 -18.71 29.32 15.27
C ALA A 342 -18.91 29.50 16.79
N ILE A 343 -19.97 28.93 17.37
CA ILE A 343 -20.22 28.88 18.82
C ILE A 343 -19.93 27.49 19.42
N GLY A 344 -19.22 26.62 18.69
CA GLY A 344 -18.89 25.26 19.14
C GLY A 344 -20.07 24.30 19.17
N CYS A 345 -21.16 24.62 18.46
CA CYS A 345 -22.35 23.80 18.36
C CYS A 345 -22.48 23.17 16.98
N PHE A 346 -23.14 22.02 16.89
CA PHE A 346 -23.42 21.36 15.61
C PHE A 346 -24.83 20.81 15.59
N MET A 347 -25.37 20.64 14.39
CA MET A 347 -26.73 20.20 14.16
C MET A 347 -26.76 18.71 13.81
N VAL A 348 -27.64 17.97 14.46
CA VAL A 348 -27.85 16.53 14.22
C VAL A 348 -29.33 16.22 14.09
N PRO A 349 -29.73 15.13 13.42
CA PRO A 349 -31.11 14.65 13.45
C PRO A 349 -31.58 14.47 14.90
N ALA A 350 -32.83 14.84 15.20
CA ALA A 350 -33.35 14.70 16.55
C ALA A 350 -33.39 13.23 16.99
N PHE A 351 -32.87 12.93 18.18
CA PHE A 351 -32.87 11.59 18.78
C PHE A 351 -33.12 11.62 20.29
N ASP A 352 -32.65 12.65 20.98
CA ASP A 352 -32.84 12.84 22.42
C ASP A 352 -32.93 14.33 22.75
N ALA A 353 -34.13 14.77 23.13
CA ALA A 353 -34.43 16.17 23.42
C ALA A 353 -33.69 16.68 24.66
N GLU A 354 -33.28 15.82 25.60
CA GLU A 354 -32.59 16.24 26.83
C GLU A 354 -31.16 16.72 26.56
N LEU A 355 -30.58 16.31 25.43
CA LEU A 355 -29.23 16.69 25.02
C LEU A 355 -29.18 18.02 24.24
N ALA A 356 -30.32 18.68 24.02
CA ALA A 356 -30.38 19.93 23.28
C ALA A 356 -29.58 21.05 23.97
N ALA A 357 -28.74 21.74 23.22
CA ALA A 357 -27.93 22.83 23.72
C ALA A 357 -28.78 24.06 24.06
N ASN A 358 -28.63 24.57 25.28
CA ASN A 358 -29.11 25.89 25.65
C ASN A 358 -28.06 26.95 25.29
N PHE A 359 -28.48 28.06 24.69
CA PHE A 359 -27.60 29.17 24.35
C PHE A 359 -27.58 30.22 25.45
N ASP A 360 -26.39 30.64 25.84
CA ASP A 360 -26.22 31.78 26.73
C ASP A 360 -26.38 33.13 25.98
N ASP A 361 -26.41 34.24 26.72
CA ASP A 361 -26.58 35.56 26.11
C ASP A 361 -25.38 36.00 25.26
N ALA A 362 -24.18 35.47 25.49
CA ALA A 362 -23.00 35.76 24.70
C ALA A 362 -23.04 35.03 23.34
N GLU A 363 -23.45 33.77 23.33
CA GLU A 363 -23.67 32.93 22.16
C GLU A 363 -24.80 33.49 21.29
N VAL A 364 -25.92 33.87 21.90
CA VAL A 364 -27.02 34.55 21.19
C VAL A 364 -26.55 35.85 20.55
N ARG A 365 -25.76 36.66 21.27
CA ARG A 365 -25.20 37.91 20.72
C ARG A 365 -24.27 37.62 19.55
N ARG A 366 -23.46 36.57 19.65
CA ARG A 366 -22.53 36.17 18.59
C ARG A 366 -23.26 35.67 17.34
N LEU A 367 -24.27 34.83 17.50
CA LEU A 367 -25.11 34.37 16.39
C LEU A 367 -25.83 35.54 15.70
N ALA A 368 -26.37 36.47 16.48
CA ALA A 368 -27.05 37.66 15.94
C ALA A 368 -26.10 38.57 15.16
N GLU A 369 -24.87 38.77 15.66
CA GLU A 369 -23.83 39.55 14.97
C GLU A 369 -23.42 38.90 13.64
N LEU A 370 -23.17 37.58 13.63
CA LEU A 370 -22.81 36.85 12.41
C LEU A 370 -23.90 36.96 11.34
N GLU A 371 -25.15 36.74 11.73
CA GLU A 371 -26.29 36.84 10.81
C GLU A 371 -26.50 38.27 10.31
N TYR A 372 -26.32 39.28 11.17
CA TYR A 372 -26.39 40.68 10.78
C TYR A 372 -25.31 41.04 9.76
N HIS A 373 -24.08 40.59 9.97
CA HIS A 373 -22.99 40.81 9.02
C HIS A 373 -23.28 40.17 7.66
N HIS A 374 -23.79 38.93 7.63
CA HIS A 374 -24.19 38.29 6.37
C HIS A 374 -25.31 39.06 5.67
N TRP A 375 -26.35 39.48 6.39
CA TRP A 375 -27.43 40.29 5.83
C TRP A 375 -26.94 41.64 5.30
N MET A 376 -26.04 42.31 6.03
CA MET A 376 -25.45 43.58 5.61
C MET A 376 -24.63 43.42 4.33
N GLN A 377 -23.82 42.36 4.23
CA GLN A 377 -23.07 42.03 3.02
C GLN A 377 -23.98 41.74 1.83
N ASP A 378 -25.03 40.93 2.01
CA ASP A 378 -25.99 40.62 0.96
C ASP A 378 -26.69 41.88 0.45
N ARG A 379 -27.06 42.80 1.36
CA ARG A 379 -27.70 44.09 1.04
C ARG A 379 -26.77 45.03 0.29
N ILE A 380 -25.52 45.17 0.75
CA ILE A 380 -24.49 45.96 0.07
C ILE A 380 -24.25 45.41 -1.34
N ALA A 381 -24.10 44.08 -1.48
CA ALA A 381 -23.89 43.44 -2.78
C ALA A 381 -25.11 43.60 -3.71
N ALA A 382 -26.34 43.52 -3.18
CA ALA A 382 -27.55 43.75 -3.95
C ALA A 382 -27.64 45.19 -4.48
N ARG A 383 -27.27 46.17 -3.67
CA ARG A 383 -27.20 47.58 -4.07
C ARG A 383 -26.24 47.78 -5.25
N PHE A 384 -25.03 47.21 -5.18
CA PHE A 384 -24.06 47.31 -6.27
C PHE A 384 -24.54 46.65 -7.57
N ARG A 385 -25.38 45.60 -7.50
CA ARG A 385 -25.97 44.97 -8.69
C ARG A 385 -27.10 45.80 -9.33
N ASN A 386 -27.79 46.63 -8.55
CA ASN A 386 -28.99 47.35 -8.98
C ASN A 386 -28.74 48.83 -9.34
N LEU A 387 -27.48 49.24 -9.56
CA LEU A 387 -27.09 50.63 -9.86
C LEU A 387 -27.76 51.24 -11.12
N SER A 388 -28.44 50.46 -11.96
CA SER A 388 -29.10 50.91 -13.20
C SER A 388 -30.62 51.11 -13.14
N GLU A 389 -31.30 50.71 -12.08
CA GLU A 389 -32.75 50.91 -11.91
C GLU A 389 -33.01 52.02 -10.87
N GLN A 390 -34.04 52.85 -11.10
CA GLN A 390 -34.27 54.10 -10.36
C GLN A 390 -34.12 53.96 -8.84
N HIS A 391 -33.34 54.86 -8.24
CA HIS A 391 -33.03 54.91 -6.82
C HIS A 391 -34.31 55.07 -5.98
N ASP A 392 -34.58 54.10 -5.12
CA ASP A 392 -35.52 54.27 -4.01
C ASP A 392 -34.86 55.16 -2.93
N LEU A 393 -35.62 56.11 -2.38
CA LEU A 393 -35.09 57.15 -1.48
C LEU A 393 -34.72 56.63 -0.07
N ASP A 394 -35.08 55.38 0.25
CA ASP A 394 -34.90 54.75 1.56
C ASP A 394 -33.70 53.76 1.63
N ASP A 395 -32.79 53.86 0.67
CA ASP A 395 -31.73 52.88 0.44
C ASP A 395 -30.41 53.29 1.14
N ALA A 396 -30.45 53.53 2.44
CA ALA A 396 -29.24 53.85 3.23
C ALA A 396 -28.35 52.62 3.43
N ILE A 397 -27.01 52.81 3.40
CA ILE A 397 -26.06 51.75 3.74
C ILE A 397 -26.25 51.37 5.22
N PRO A 398 -26.47 50.08 5.55
CA PRO A 398 -26.64 49.67 6.94
C PRO A 398 -25.41 50.00 7.78
N LEU A 399 -25.63 50.44 9.02
CA LEU A 399 -24.55 50.73 9.97
C LEU A 399 -23.88 49.41 10.45
N PRO A 400 -22.57 49.42 10.76
CA PRO A 400 -21.91 48.30 11.42
C PRO A 400 -22.59 47.93 12.76
N TRP A 401 -22.51 46.66 13.16
CA TRP A 401 -23.17 46.14 14.38
C TRP A 401 -22.86 46.96 15.65
N VAL A 402 -21.60 47.42 15.78
CA VAL A 402 -21.09 48.20 16.92
C VAL A 402 -21.73 49.58 17.01
N GLU A 403 -22.15 50.16 15.88
CA GLU A 403 -22.75 51.49 15.79
C GLU A 403 -24.29 51.46 15.85
N LEU A 404 -24.87 50.26 15.78
CA LEU A 404 -26.32 50.07 15.81
C LEU A 404 -26.92 50.44 17.19
N PRO A 405 -27.98 51.26 17.27
CA PRO A 405 -28.70 51.49 18.53
C PRO A 405 -29.26 50.18 19.12
N ASP A 406 -29.34 50.07 20.44
CA ASP A 406 -29.81 48.85 21.10
C ASP A 406 -31.23 48.42 20.68
N ALA A 407 -32.10 49.40 20.43
CA ALA A 407 -33.44 49.14 19.90
C ALA A 407 -33.42 48.44 18.53
N ALA A 408 -32.43 48.76 17.69
CA ALA A 408 -32.25 48.16 16.37
C ALA A 408 -31.54 46.79 16.42
N ARG A 409 -30.77 46.49 17.48
CA ARG A 409 -30.16 45.15 17.71
C ARG A 409 -31.17 44.13 18.21
N LEU A 410 -32.20 44.58 18.92
CA LEU A 410 -33.18 43.74 19.60
C LEU A 410 -33.89 42.73 18.67
N PRO A 411 -34.32 43.08 17.44
CA PRO A 411 -34.89 42.10 16.51
C PRO A 411 -33.91 40.98 16.13
N HIS A 412 -32.63 41.31 15.90
CA HIS A 412 -31.60 40.32 15.55
C HIS A 412 -31.30 39.37 16.71
N LEU A 413 -31.23 39.88 17.94
CA LEU A 413 -31.09 39.05 19.15
C LEU A 413 -32.29 38.13 19.36
N ARG A 414 -33.52 38.64 19.15
CA ARG A 414 -34.75 37.83 19.21
C ARG A 414 -34.77 36.74 18.14
N ALA A 415 -34.29 37.04 16.93
CA ALA A 415 -34.17 36.05 15.86
C ALA A 415 -33.17 34.95 16.23
N ALA A 416 -31.98 35.33 16.75
CA ALA A 416 -30.96 34.36 17.19
C ALA A 416 -31.46 33.43 18.31
N ARG A 417 -32.24 33.95 19.27
CA ARG A 417 -32.85 33.13 20.35
C ARG A 417 -33.84 32.07 19.84
N ARG A 418 -34.36 32.22 18.62
CA ARG A 418 -35.33 31.28 18.03
C ARG A 418 -34.67 30.20 17.18
N ILE A 419 -33.36 30.27 16.94
CA ILE A 419 -32.63 29.27 16.15
C ILE A 419 -32.85 27.84 16.67
N PRO A 420 -32.77 27.54 17.99
CA PRO A 420 -33.04 26.19 18.49
C PRO A 420 -34.44 25.69 18.14
N ILE A 421 -35.45 26.56 18.27
CA ILE A 421 -36.86 26.23 17.98
C ILE A 421 -37.04 25.94 16.48
N VAL A 422 -36.39 26.72 15.62
CA VAL A 422 -36.42 26.49 14.16
C VAL A 422 -35.77 25.16 13.79
N VAL A 423 -34.62 24.85 14.39
CA VAL A 423 -33.89 23.59 14.17
C VAL A 423 -34.74 22.40 14.62
N GLU A 424 -35.40 22.52 15.79
CA GLU A 424 -36.33 21.53 16.32
C GLU A 424 -37.54 21.30 15.40
N GLN A 425 -38.17 22.37 14.92
CA GLN A 425 -39.29 22.29 13.97
C GLN A 425 -38.91 21.62 12.64
N ALA A 426 -37.64 21.74 12.23
CA ALA A 426 -37.11 21.05 11.05
C ALA A 426 -36.79 19.56 11.30
N GLY A 427 -36.92 19.08 12.55
CA GLY A 427 -36.64 17.70 12.96
C GLY A 427 -35.18 17.45 13.37
N PHE A 428 -34.46 18.50 13.73
CA PHE A 428 -33.06 18.46 14.13
C PHE A 428 -32.91 18.95 15.58
N GLN A 429 -31.77 18.66 16.20
CA GLN A 429 -31.38 19.23 17.49
C GLN A 429 -29.97 19.79 17.42
N VAL A 430 -29.70 20.81 18.24
CA VAL A 430 -28.35 21.39 18.36
C VAL A 430 -27.64 20.70 19.52
N LEU A 431 -26.44 20.20 19.28
CA LEU A 431 -25.55 19.66 20.31
C LEU A 431 -24.34 20.56 20.49
N ARG A 432 -23.79 20.59 21.71
CA ARG A 432 -22.55 21.27 22.03
C ARG A 432 -21.37 20.30 21.86
N GLY A 433 -20.34 20.71 21.12
CA GLY A 433 -19.08 19.97 21.08
C GLY A 433 -18.43 19.95 22.46
N GLY A 434 -18.08 18.78 22.97
CA GLY A 434 -17.25 18.68 24.17
C GLY A 434 -15.91 19.41 23.94
N PRO A 435 -15.24 19.89 25.00
CA PRO A 435 -13.95 20.56 24.86
C PRO A 435 -12.93 19.57 24.27
N GLY A 436 -12.70 19.63 22.96
CA GLY A 436 -11.79 18.71 22.25
C GLY A 436 -12.00 18.49 20.75
N ALA A 437 -12.96 19.14 20.09
CA ALA A 437 -13.15 19.01 18.64
C ALA A 437 -12.95 20.35 17.92
N VAL A 438 -11.68 20.75 17.77
CA VAL A 438 -11.18 21.59 16.67
C VAL A 438 -9.99 20.86 16.07
#